data_AF-A0AAW7P4C8-F1
#
_entry.id   AF-A0AAW7P4C8-F1
#
_cell.length_a   1.000
_cell.length_b   1.000
_cell.length_c   1.000
_cell.angle_alpha   90.00
_cell.angle_beta   90.00
_cell.angle_gamma   90.00
#
_symmetry.space_group_name_H-M   'P 1'
#
loop_
_entity.id
_entity.type
_entity.pdbx_description
1 polymer ?
#
loop_
_entity_poly.entity_id
_entity_poly.type
_entity_poly.pdbx_seq_one_letter_code
_entity_poly.pdbx_strand_id
1 'polypeptide(L)' 'MLNKLLSLYLQSLVTTTILVGIASCIWIGYRALKKKDKTAKQRQAHLYDILLIDIMTIPILTFAVIGILFIFQAR' A
#
# COMPACT_ATOMS: atom_id res chain seq x y z
N MET A 1 -18.24 -19.34 8.93
CA MET A 1 -18.03 -18.75 7.58
C MET A 1 -17.62 -17.28 7.67
N LEU A 2 -18.33 -16.43 8.43
CA LEU A 2 -17.97 -15.02 8.63
C LEU A 2 -16.53 -14.81 9.14
N ASN A 3 -16.08 -15.57 10.14
CA ASN A 3 -14.71 -15.45 10.67
C ASN A 3 -13.63 -15.74 9.61
N LYS A 4 -13.88 -16.64 8.65
CA LYS A 4 -12.93 -16.92 7.56
C LYS A 4 -12.87 -15.75 6.59
N LEU A 5 -14.03 -15.19 6.21
CA LEU A 5 -14.11 -14.01 5.35
C LEU A 5 -13.44 -12.79 5.98
N LEU A 6 -13.71 -12.53 7.26
CA LEU A 6 -13.09 -11.43 8.01
C LEU A 6 -11.58 -11.64 8.15
N SER A 7 -11.14 -12.85 8.47
CA SER A 7 -9.70 -13.16 8.57
C SER A 7 -8.99 -12.99 7.22
N LEU A 8 -9.60 -13.42 6.12
CA LEU A 8 -9.04 -13.28 4.78
C LEU A 8 -8.97 -11.80 4.37
N TYR A 9 -10.01 -11.02 4.67
CA TYR A 9 -10.02 -9.58 4.46
C TYR A 9 -8.90 -8.89 5.25
N LEU A 10 -8.78 -9.15 6.56
CA LEU A 10 -7.73 -8.56 7.37
C LEU A 10 -6.32 -8.97 6.90
N GLN A 11 -6.15 -10.23 6.50
CA GLN A 11 -4.89 -10.72 5.95
C GLN A 11 -4.52 -9.99 4.64
N SER A 12 -5.50 -9.84 3.74
CA SER A 12 -5.30 -9.12 2.48
C SER A 12 -5.02 -7.63 2.69
N LEU A 13 -5.66 -7.01 3.69
CA LEU A 13 -5.49 -5.60 4.03
C LEU A 13 -4.08 -5.33 4.56
N VAL A 14 -3.60 -6.18 5.49
CA VAL A 14 -2.24 -6.10 6.02
C VAL A 14 -1.22 -6.33 4.91
N THR A 15 -1.44 -7.35 4.08
CA THR A 15 -0.55 -7.67 2.94
C THR A 15 -0.46 -6.51 1.96
N THR A 16 -1.60 -5.92 1.60
CA THR A 16 -1.68 -4.76 0.71
C THR A 16 -0.99 -3.55 1.30
N THR A 17 -1.22 -3.26 2.59
CA THR A 17 -0.60 -2.12 3.29
C THR A 17 0.92 -2.25 3.30
N ILE A 18 1.44 -3.45 3.55
CA ILE A 18 2.89 -3.72 3.53
C ILE A 18 3.43 -3.55 2.10
N LEU A 19 2.77 -4.12 1.08
CA LEU A 19 3.20 -4.01 -0.31
C LEU A 19 3.23 -2.56 -0.80
N VAL A 20 2.15 -1.82 -0.59
CA VAL A 20 2.04 -0.41 -0.97
C VAL A 20 3.03 0.42 -0.18
N GLY A 21 3.14 0.22 1.14
CA GLY A 21 4.10 0.92 1.98
C GLY A 21 5.56 0.71 1.54
N ILE A 22 5.94 -0.52 1.17
CA ILE A 22 7.28 -0.80 0.63
C ILE A 22 7.48 -0.09 -0.72
N ALA A 23 6.51 -0.17 -1.63
CA ALA A 23 6.58 0.51 -2.93
C ALA A 23 6.73 2.04 -2.76
N SER A 24 5.94 2.64 -1.87
CA SER A 24 6.00 4.05 -1.52
C SER A 24 7.35 4.43 -0.90
N CYS A 25 7.86 3.64 0.05
CA CYS A 25 9.18 3.83 0.64
C CYS A 25 10.32 3.77 -0.40
N ILE A 26 10.27 2.80 -1.31
CA ILE A 26 11.25 2.67 -2.40
C ILE A 26 11.18 3.89 -3.33
N TRP A 27 9.97 4.34 -3.68
CA TRP A 27 9.77 5.50 -4.54
C TRP A 27 10.32 6.79 -3.92
N ILE A 28 10.00 7.03 -2.64
CA ILE A 28 10.49 8.18 -1.88
C ILE A 28 12.02 8.10 -1.73
N GLY A 29 12.56 6.92 -1.42
CA GLY A 29 14.01 6.69 -1.31
C GLY A 29 14.74 6.95 -2.64
N TYR A 30 14.22 6.42 -3.75
CA TYR A 30 14.77 6.64 -5.08
C TYR A 30 14.75 8.12 -5.47
N ARG A 31 13.66 8.82 -5.16
CA ARG A 31 13.52 10.27 -5.40
C ARG A 31 14.48 11.09 -4.55
N ALA A 32 14.67 10.72 -3.28
CA ALA A 32 15.62 11.36 -2.37
C ALA A 32 17.07 11.22 -2.86
N LEU A 33 17.46 10.03 -3.37
CA LEU A 33 18.77 9.79 -3.98
C LEU A 33 19.00 10.66 -5.22
N LYS A 34 17.96 10.93 -6.00
CA LYS A 34 18.01 11.83 -7.16
C LYS A 34 18.10 13.33 -6.81
N LYS A 35 18.16 13.70 -5.51
CA LYS A 35 18.33 15.08 -5.00
C LYS A 35 17.43 16.14 -5.68
N LYS A 36 16.22 15.76 -6.10
CA LYS A 36 15.31 16.69 -6.80
C LYS A 36 14.60 17.68 -5.89
N ASP A 37 14.52 17.42 -4.59
CA ASP A 37 13.71 18.23 -3.67
C ASP A 37 14.59 19.22 -2.89
N LYS A 38 14.63 20.48 -3.36
CA LYS A 38 15.44 21.58 -2.80
C LYS A 38 14.86 22.21 -1.52
N THR A 39 13.63 21.88 -1.11
CA THR A 39 12.99 22.46 0.09
C THR A 39 12.18 21.45 0.92
N ALA A 40 12.21 21.61 2.25
CA ALA A 40 11.52 20.73 3.20
C ALA A 40 9.99 20.73 3.06
N LYS A 41 9.39 21.87 2.66
CA LYS A 41 7.93 21.99 2.42
C LYS A 41 7.46 21.17 1.22
N GLN A 42 8.23 21.16 0.13
CA GLN A 42 7.89 20.35 -1.06
C GLN A 42 7.99 18.85 -0.78
N ARG A 43 8.96 18.45 0.06
CA ARG A 43 9.08 17.06 0.51
C ARG A 43 7.90 16.62 1.37
N GLN A 44 7.43 17.47 2.30
CA GLN A 44 6.25 17.17 3.10
C GLN A 44 4.97 17.09 2.26
N ALA A 45 4.73 18.07 1.37
CA ALA A 45 3.56 18.04 0.49
C ALA A 45 3.52 16.75 -0.34
N HIS A 46 4.67 16.34 -0.90
CA HIS A 46 4.75 15.11 -1.66
C HIS A 46 4.53 13.84 -0.82
N LEU A 47 5.01 13.81 0.43
CA LEU A 47 4.74 12.70 1.35
C LEU A 47 3.25 12.60 1.68
N TYR A 48 2.58 13.75 1.90
CA TYR A 48 1.14 13.79 2.13
C TYR A 48 0.35 13.34 0.90
N ASP A 49 0.77 13.73 -0.31
CA ASP A 49 0.14 13.28 -1.55
C ASP A 49 0.27 11.75 -1.71
N ILE A 50 1.46 11.18 -1.49
CA ILE A 50 1.67 9.73 -1.53
C ILE A 50 0.82 9.03 -0.48
N LEU A 51 0.80 9.55 0.75
CA LEU A 51 0.00 8.96 1.83
C LEU A 51 -1.49 9.00 1.51
N LEU A 52 -1.99 10.09 0.91
CA LEU A 52 -3.38 10.19 0.43
C LEU A 52 -3.68 9.16 -0.65
N ILE A 53 -2.78 9.01 -1.62
CA ILE A 53 -2.90 7.99 -2.67
C ILE A 53 -2.93 6.60 -2.03
N ASP A 54 -2.06 6.32 -1.06
CA ASP A 54 -2.00 5.04 -0.37
C ASP A 54 -3.31 4.77 0.40
N ILE A 55 -3.80 5.72 1.18
CA ILE A 55 -5.06 5.59 1.93
C ILE A 55 -6.25 5.33 0.99
N MET A 56 -6.29 5.96 -0.19
CA MET A 56 -7.37 5.75 -1.16
C MET A 56 -7.21 4.46 -1.96
N THR A 57 -5.98 4.03 -2.23
CA THR A 57 -5.69 2.91 -3.15
C THR A 57 -5.63 1.57 -2.42
N ILE A 58 -5.15 1.53 -1.16
CA ILE A 58 -5.11 0.33 -0.32
C ILE A 58 -6.46 -0.40 -0.26
N PRO A 59 -7.63 0.23 0.00
CA PRO A 59 -8.88 -0.49 0.06
C PRO A 59 -9.26 -1.14 -1.28
N ILE A 60 -8.94 -0.51 -2.41
CA ILE A 60 -9.21 -1.05 -3.75
C ILE A 60 -8.28 -2.25 -4.04
N LEU A 61 -6.97 -2.10 -3.77
CA LEU A 61 -6.00 -3.19 -3.97
C LEU A 61 -6.26 -4.37 -3.04
N THR A 62 -6.81 -4.13 -1.85
CA THR A 62 -7.18 -5.18 -0.90
C THR A 62 -8.15 -6.18 -1.53
N PHE A 63 -9.13 -5.70 -2.32
CA PHE A 63 -10.05 -6.60 -3.04
C PHE A 63 -9.34 -7.46 -4.11
N ALA A 64 -8.34 -6.92 -4.79
CA ALA A 64 -7.54 -7.71 -5.73
C ALA A 64 -6.71 -8.79 -5.00
N VAL A 65 -6.10 -8.43 -3.87
CA VAL A 65 -5.32 -9.38 -3.04
C VAL A 65 -6.21 -10.46 -2.44
N ILE A 66 -7.46 -10.16 -2.06
CA ILE A 66 -8.45 -11.15 -1.64
C ILE A 66 -8.65 -12.22 -2.70
N GLY A 67 -8.85 -11.82 -3.97
CA GLY A 67 -9.03 -12.75 -5.08
C GLY A 67 -7.82 -13.66 -5.27
N ILE A 68 -6.62 -13.10 -5.19
CA ILE A 68 -5.36 -13.85 -5.31
C ILE A 68 -5.20 -14.83 -4.14
N LEU A 69 -5.34 -14.36 -2.89
CA LEU A 69 -5.23 -15.21 -1.70
C LEU A 69 -6.27 -16.31 -1.66
N PHE A 70 -7.48 -16.04 -2.16
CA PHE A 70 -8.54 -17.04 -2.27
C PHE A 70 -8.14 -18.17 -3.23
N ILE A 71 -7.54 -17.86 -4.38
CA ILE A 71 -7.04 -18.88 -5.32
C ILE A 71 -5.95 -19.74 -4.68
N PHE A 72 -5.04 -19.13 -3.91
CA PHE A 72 -3.98 -19.86 -3.23
C PHE A 72 -4.48 -20.72 -2.05
N GLN A 73 -5.50 -20.28 -1.32
CA GLN A 73 -6.14 -21.06 -0.23
C GLN A 73 -7.14 -22.12 -0.72
N ALA A 74 -7.64 -21.99 -1.94
CA ALA A 74 -8.59 -22.93 -2.54
C ALA A 74 -7.93 -24.18 -3.15
N ARG A 75 -6.59 -24.22 -3.20
CA ARG A 75 -5.81 -25.46 -3.40
C ARG A 75 -5.51 -26.12 -2.06
#